data_AF-A0A4R1IBT0-F1
#
_entry.id   AF-A0A4R1IBT0-F1
#
_cell.length_a   1.000
_cell.length_b   1.000
_cell.length_c   1.000
_cell.angle_alpha   90.00
_cell.angle_beta   90.00
_cell.angle_gamma   90.00
#
_symmetry.space_group_name_H-M   'P 1'
#
loop_
_entity.id
_entity.type
_entity.pdbx_description
1 polymer ?
#
loop_
_entity_poly.entity_id
_entity_poly.type
_entity_poly.pdbx_seq_one_letter_code
_entity_poly.pdbx_strand_id
1 'polypeptide(L)' 'MSDDNKRPGQEPEGVVLTEEQKRSRRARSVAIAVVLAALCVLFYVVTIVKLGPAVLVRPL' A
#
# COMPACT_ATOMS: atom_id res chain seq x y z
N MET A 1 -29.84 22.97 -30.00
CA MET A 1 -30.42 21.67 -29.61
C MET A 1 -29.78 20.64 -30.51
N SER A 2 -28.65 20.07 -30.10
CA SER A 2 -27.97 19.01 -30.85
C SER A 2 -27.90 17.82 -29.92
N ASP A 3 -28.74 16.84 -30.22
CA ASP A 3 -28.82 15.57 -29.50
C ASP A 3 -27.48 14.84 -29.60
N ASP A 4 -26.72 14.84 -28.51
CA ASP A 4 -25.59 13.93 -28.31
C ASP A 4 -26.15 12.51 -28.13
N ASN A 5 -26.30 11.83 -29.26
CA ASN A 5 -26.54 10.40 -29.36
C ASN A 5 -25.37 9.63 -28.72
N LYS A 6 -25.47 9.37 -27.41
CA LYS A 6 -24.55 8.52 -26.65
C LYS A 6 -24.70 7.08 -27.09
N ARG A 7 -23.83 6.65 -28.01
CA ARG A 7 -23.77 5.26 -28.49
C ARG A 7 -23.45 4.32 -27.30
N PRO A 8 -24.23 3.27 -27.05
CA PRO A 8 -23.90 2.28 -26.03
C PRO A 8 -22.71 1.46 -26.54
N GLY A 9 -21.49 1.78 -26.07
CA GLY A 9 -20.28 1.04 -26.46
C GLY A 9 -18.97 1.83 -26.44
N GLN A 10 -18.99 3.15 -26.23
CA GLN A 10 -17.76 3.90 -25.94
C GLN A 10 -17.45 3.78 -24.45
N GLU A 11 -16.76 2.70 -24.08
CA GLU A 11 -15.93 2.75 -22.87
C GLU A 11 -14.91 3.88 -23.08
N PRO A 12 -14.77 4.82 -22.13
CA PRO A 12 -13.76 5.85 -22.27
C PRO A 12 -12.41 5.14 -22.36
N GLU A 13 -11.78 5.23 -23.53
CA GLU A 13 -10.47 4.65 -23.79
C GLU A 13 -9.48 5.31 -22.81
N GLY A 14 -9.26 4.64 -21.68
CA GLY A 14 -8.56 5.20 -20.54
C GLY A 14 -7.11 5.49 -20.89
N VAL A 15 -6.53 6.53 -20.28
CA VAL A 15 -5.12 6.90 -20.48
C VAL A 15 -4.22 5.71 -20.11
N VAL A 16 -3.70 5.01 -21.13
CA VAL A 16 -2.74 3.93 -20.94
C VAL A 16 -1.41 4.56 -20.57
N LEU A 17 -0.96 4.31 -19.34
CA LEU A 17 0.32 4.81 -18.86
C LEU A 17 1.46 4.23 -19.70
N THR A 18 2.40 5.08 -20.09
CA THR A 18 3.66 4.63 -20.71
C THR A 18 4.46 3.78 -19.71
N GLU A 19 5.34 2.91 -20.20
CA GLU A 19 6.12 2.02 -19.33
C GLU A 19 6.98 2.79 -18.31
N GLU A 20 7.44 4.00 -18.67
CA GLU A 20 8.15 4.91 -17.78
C GLU A 20 7.28 5.40 -16.61
N GLN A 21 6.03 5.78 -16.90
CA GLN A 21 5.07 6.21 -15.86
C GLN A 21 4.72 5.06 -14.91
N LYS A 22 4.56 3.83 -15.43
CA LYS A 22 4.33 2.63 -14.61
C LYS A 22 5.52 2.33 -13.69
N ARG A 23 6.76 2.49 -14.18
CA ARG A 23 7.98 2.28 -13.39
C ARG A 23 8.10 3.27 -12.23
N SER A 24 7.82 4.55 -12.48
CA SER A 24 7.81 5.59 -11.44
C SER A 24 6.78 5.30 -10.34
N ARG A 25 5.58 4.84 -10.72
CA ARG A 25 4.55 4.43 -9.74
C ARG A 25 5.00 3.24 -8.89
N ARG A 26 5.58 2.20 -9.49
CA ARG A 26 6.10 1.05 -8.74
C ARG A 26 7.19 1.44 -7.74
N ALA A 27 8.11 2.31 -8.13
CA ALA A 27 9.17 2.77 -7.23
C ALA A 27 8.61 3.44 -5.96
N ARG A 28 7.57 4.28 -6.10
CA ARG A 28 6.90 4.91 -4.95
C ARG A 28 6.21 3.89 -4.04
N SER A 29 5.47 2.95 -4.63
CA SER A 29 4.80 1.89 -3.86
C SER A 29 5.80 1.01 -3.11
N VAL A 30 6.94 0.69 -3.73
CA VAL A 30 8.01 -0.09 -3.09
C VAL A 30 8.63 0.68 -1.92
N ALA A 31 8.91 1.98 -2.09
CA ALA A 31 9.45 2.80 -0.99
C ALA A 31 8.51 2.81 0.22
N ILE A 32 7.21 3.00 -0.01
CA ILE A 32 6.20 2.95 1.07
C ILE A 32 6.19 1.58 1.75
N ALA A 33 6.18 0.49 0.97
CA ALA A 33 6.20 -0.86 1.52
C ALA A 33 7.43 -1.13 2.38
N VAL A 34 8.62 -0.67 1.94
CA VAL A 34 9.87 -0.81 2.70
C VAL A 34 9.80 -0.04 4.03
N VAL A 35 9.31 1.19 4.01
CA VAL A 35 9.16 2.01 5.23
C VAL A 35 8.18 1.36 6.21
N LEU A 36 7.03 0.90 5.73
CA LEU A 36 6.02 0.24 6.58
C LEU A 36 6.57 -1.06 7.18
N ALA A 37 7.25 -1.88 6.39
CA ALA A 37 7.86 -3.11 6.86
C ALA A 37 8.93 -2.85 7.93
N ALA A 38 9.81 -1.88 7.71
CA ALA A 38 10.83 -1.50 8.68
C ALA A 38 10.22 -1.01 10.00
N LEU A 39 9.15 -0.20 9.92
CA LEU A 39 8.42 0.30 11.08
C LEU A 39 7.73 -0.84 11.85
N CYS A 40 7.09 -1.79 11.15
CA CYS A 40 6.50 -2.97 11.78
C CYS A 40 7.54 -3.84 12.50
N VAL A 41 8.70 -4.09 11.87
CA VAL A 41 9.79 -4.88 12.46
C VAL A 41 10.33 -4.19 13.72
N LEU A 42 10.52 -2.87 13.66
CA LEU A 42 10.97 -2.09 14.81
C LEU A 42 9.99 -2.23 15.99
N PHE A 43 8.69 -2.06 15.75
CA PHE A 43 7.68 -2.23 16.79
C PHE A 43 7.67 -3.64 17.34
N TYR A 44 7.75 -4.66 16.48
CA TYR A 44 7.76 -6.06 16.90
C TYR A 44 8.95 -6.39 17.81
N VAL A 45 10.15 -5.90 17.46
CA VAL A 45 11.35 -6.05 18.30
C VAL A 45 11.13 -5.37 19.65
N VAL A 46 10.63 -4.14 19.68
CA VAL A 46 10.31 -3.43 20.92
C VAL A 46 9.27 -4.20 21.73
N THR A 47 8.26 -4.78 21.09
CA THR A 47 7.25 -5.61 21.73
C THR A 47 7.87 -6.82 22.40
N ILE A 48 8.73 -7.59 21.72
CA ILE A 48 9.39 -8.74 22.33
C ILE A 48 10.27 -8.33 23.51
N VAL A 49 11.05 -7.26 23.36
CA VAL A 49 11.97 -6.79 24.40
C VAL A 49 11.22 -6.25 25.62
N LYS A 50 10.15 -5.46 25.40
CA LYS A 50 9.39 -4.82 26.49
C LYS A 50 8.31 -5.71 27.09
N LEU A 51 7.57 -6.46 26.27
CA LEU A 51 6.57 -7.46 26.71
C LEU A 51 7.22 -8.84 26.85
N GLY A 52 8.50 -8.89 27.23
CA GLY A 52 9.22 -10.14 27.47
C GLY A 52 8.61 -10.99 28.62
N PRO A 53 9.37 -11.94 29.19
CA PRO A 53 8.84 -12.95 30.13
C PRO A 53 8.04 -12.42 31.33
N ALA A 54 8.12 -11.13 31.64
CA ALA A 54 7.28 -10.45 32.62
C ALA A 54 5.76 -10.65 32.42
N VAL A 55 5.26 -10.82 31.19
CA VAL A 55 3.83 -11.20 30.95
C VAL A 55 3.55 -12.69 31.19
N LEU A 56 4.57 -13.56 31.15
CA LEU A 56 4.46 -14.99 31.45
C LEU A 56 4.60 -15.28 32.96
N VAL A 57 5.19 -14.36 33.73
CA VAL A 57 5.18 -14.41 35.20
C VAL A 57 3.85 -13.86 35.71
N ARG A 58 2.81 -14.67 35.64
CA ARG A 58 1.53 -14.38 36.28
C ARG A 58 1.58 -14.90 37.73
N PRO A 59 1.62 -14.03 38.76
CA PRO A 59 1.40 -14.50 40.12
C PRO A 59 -0.05 -14.99 40.22
N LEU A 60 -0.20 -16.25 40.65
CA LEU A 60 -1.47 -16.82 41.10
C LEU A 60 -1.72 -16.42 42.55
#